data_AF-A0A1J3FXI1-F1
#
_entry.id   AF-A0A1J3FXI1-F1
#
_cell.length_a   1.000
_cell.length_b   1.000
_cell.length_c   1.000
_cell.angle_alpha   90.00
_cell.angle_beta   90.00
_cell.angle_gamma   90.00
#
_symmetry.space_group_name_H-M   'P 1'
#
loop_
_entity.id
_entity.type
_entity.pdbx_description
1 polymer ?
#
loop_
_entity_poly.entity_id
_entity_poly.type
_entity_poly.pdbx_seq_one_letter_code
_entity_poly.pdbx_strand_id
1 'polypeptide(L)'
;SGLGFVQFPQRFKGTSKNDIYACEYQRLFVINMIGFDGLMGPNYHGTGCFFNRRVFFGPPSNLILPEIDELSPDRIVDKSVKTQEVLALAHKVAGCNYEQNTNWGSKIGFRYGSLVEDYYSGYRFQCEGWRSVFCTPKRAAFYGDVPKSLTDIMNQQKRWCIGL
;
A
#
# COMPACT_ATOMS: atom_id res chain seq x y z
N SER A 1 -0.08 -19.40 5.01
CA SER A 1 -0.18 -18.65 3.73
C SER A 1 0.72 -17.44 3.84
N GLY A 2 1.65 -17.24 2.91
CA GLY A 2 2.60 -16.10 2.90
C GLY A 2 2.14 -14.92 2.05
N LEU A 3 0.85 -14.85 1.69
CA LEU A 3 0.29 -13.77 0.88
C LEU A 3 0.04 -12.53 1.74
N GLY A 4 0.77 -11.46 1.46
CA GLY A 4 0.67 -10.17 2.13
C GLY A 4 -0.36 -9.24 1.49
N PHE A 5 -0.41 -9.17 0.16
CA PHE A 5 -1.36 -8.29 -0.54
C PHE A 5 -1.66 -8.70 -1.99
N VAL A 6 -2.77 -8.17 -2.51
CA VAL A 6 -3.20 -8.33 -3.90
C VAL A 6 -3.27 -6.96 -4.56
N GLN A 7 -2.44 -6.73 -5.58
CA GLN A 7 -2.40 -5.49 -6.35
C GLN A 7 -3.23 -5.63 -7.63
N PHE A 8 -3.97 -4.59 -7.99
CA PHE A 8 -4.74 -4.50 -9.23
C PHE A 8 -4.10 -3.48 -10.19
N PRO A 9 -4.30 -3.62 -11.51
CA PRO A 9 -3.84 -2.63 -12.47
C PRO A 9 -4.50 -1.28 -12.23
N GLN A 10 -3.70 -0.21 -12.18
CA GLN A 10 -4.20 1.14 -12.27
C GLN A 10 -4.52 1.44 -13.73
N ARG A 11 -5.76 1.82 -14.01
CA ARG A 11 -6.20 2.24 -15.35
C ARG A 11 -6.79 3.63 -15.27
N PHE A 12 -6.67 4.38 -16.35
CA PHE A 12 -7.03 5.79 -16.36
C PHE A 12 -8.07 6.12 -17.42
N LYS A 13 -8.85 7.17 -17.16
CA LYS A 13 -9.78 7.77 -18.12
C LYS A 13 -9.31 9.16 -18.50
N GLY A 14 -9.81 9.66 -19.63
CA GLY A 14 -9.53 11.02 -20.09
C GLY A 14 -8.14 11.23 -20.68
N THR A 15 -7.42 10.14 -21.01
CA THR A 15 -6.19 10.18 -21.80
C THR A 15 -6.53 10.54 -23.25
N SER A 16 -5.68 11.37 -23.86
CA SER A 16 -5.84 11.69 -25.29
C SER A 16 -5.51 10.46 -26.14
N LYS A 17 -6.10 10.35 -27.34
CA LYS A 17 -5.80 9.22 -28.26
C LYS A 17 -4.32 9.06 -28.58
N ASN A 18 -3.57 10.16 -28.54
CA ASN A 18 -2.14 10.17 -28.84
C ASN A 18 -1.27 9.90 -27.59
N ASP A 19 -1.85 10.00 -26.38
CA ASP A 19 -1.18 9.93 -25.08
C ASP A 19 0.26 10.46 -25.09
N ILE A 20 0.44 11.70 -25.54
CA ILE A 20 1.77 12.28 -25.84
C ILE A 20 2.70 12.37 -24.61
N TYR A 21 2.15 12.24 -23.40
CA TYR A 21 2.90 12.23 -22.15
C TYR A 21 3.04 10.83 -21.54
N ALA A 22 2.53 9.78 -22.21
CA ALA A 22 2.53 8.40 -21.75
C ALA A 22 1.91 8.22 -20.34
N CYS A 23 0.83 8.96 -20.06
CA CYS A 23 0.18 8.99 -18.75
C CYS A 23 -0.58 7.72 -18.40
N GLU A 24 -0.82 6.83 -19.37
CA GLU A 24 -1.41 5.53 -19.07
C GLU A 24 -0.47 4.63 -18.25
N TYR A 25 0.84 4.94 -18.25
CA TYR A 25 1.86 4.20 -17.50
C TYR A 25 1.77 2.68 -17.71
N GLN A 26 1.41 2.23 -18.92
CA GLN A 26 1.15 0.82 -19.23
C GLN A 26 2.32 -0.10 -18.87
N ARG A 27 3.56 0.38 -19.08
CA ARG A 27 4.76 -0.36 -18.70
C ARG A 27 4.81 -0.64 -17.20
N LEU A 28 4.55 0.38 -16.37
CA LEU A 28 4.61 0.28 -14.93
C LEU A 28 3.44 -0.54 -14.37
N PHE A 29 2.20 -0.19 -14.73
CA PHE A 29 1.00 -0.74 -14.08
C PHE A 29 0.40 -1.98 -14.72
N VAL A 30 0.90 -2.41 -15.88
CA VAL A 30 0.40 -3.61 -16.58
C VAL A 30 1.54 -4.54 -16.93
N ILE A 31 2.49 -4.11 -17.76
CA ILE A 31 3.52 -5.00 -18.33
C ILE A 31 4.45 -5.54 -17.24
N ASN A 32 5.05 -4.65 -16.44
CA ASN A 32 6.00 -5.06 -15.40
C ASN A 32 5.30 -5.88 -14.30
N MET A 33 4.08 -5.52 -13.90
CA MET A 33 3.36 -6.20 -12.83
C MET A 33 3.08 -7.67 -13.17
N ILE A 34 2.63 -7.93 -14.39
CA ILE A 34 2.37 -9.30 -14.86
C ILE A 34 3.68 -10.10 -14.87
N GLY A 35 4.80 -9.48 -15.27
CA GLY A 35 6.11 -10.11 -15.23
C GLY A 35 6.55 -10.48 -13.80
N PHE A 36 6.37 -9.58 -12.83
CA PHE A 36 6.74 -9.83 -11.43
C PHE A 36 5.86 -10.85 -10.73
N ASP A 37 4.62 -11.04 -11.18
CA ASP A 37 3.69 -12.02 -10.61
C ASP A 37 4.20 -13.47 -10.74
N GLY A 38 5.05 -13.74 -11.74
CA GLY A 38 5.76 -15.02 -11.89
C GLY A 38 6.89 -15.26 -10.88
N LEU A 39 7.25 -14.26 -10.07
CA LEU A 39 8.33 -14.31 -9.07
C LEU A 39 7.74 -14.25 -7.65
N MET A 40 7.94 -13.12 -6.96
CA MET A 40 7.43 -12.87 -5.60
C MET A 40 6.12 -12.08 -5.59
N GLY A 41 5.62 -11.68 -6.75
CA GLY A 41 4.46 -10.81 -6.89
C GLY A 41 4.83 -9.35 -7.22
N PRO A 42 3.85 -8.54 -7.65
CA PRO A 42 4.06 -7.10 -7.91
C PRO A 42 4.31 -6.33 -6.60
N ASN A 43 5.00 -5.19 -6.68
CA ASN A 43 5.10 -4.29 -5.53
C ASN A 43 3.75 -3.57 -5.27
N TYR A 44 3.64 -2.82 -4.17
CA TYR A 44 2.55 -1.91 -3.88
C TYR A 44 2.80 -0.54 -4.54
N HIS A 45 1.78 0.00 -5.21
CA HIS A 45 1.87 1.26 -5.95
C HIS A 45 0.85 2.31 -5.49
N GLY A 46 0.53 2.32 -4.19
CA GLY A 46 -0.24 3.39 -3.55
C GLY A 46 -1.77 3.27 -3.66
N THR A 47 -2.30 2.49 -4.61
CA THR A 47 -3.76 2.35 -4.79
C THR A 47 -4.13 1.02 -5.45
N GLY A 48 -5.42 0.67 -5.40
CA GLY A 48 -5.97 -0.56 -6.02
C GLY A 48 -5.38 -1.83 -5.42
N CYS A 49 -5.15 -1.84 -4.11
CA CYS A 49 -4.49 -2.94 -3.40
C CYS A 49 -5.33 -3.38 -2.20
N PHE A 50 -5.39 -4.70 -1.96
CA PHE A 50 -5.98 -5.27 -0.75
C PHE A 50 -4.88 -5.97 0.06
N PHE A 51 -4.67 -5.49 1.28
CA PHE A 51 -3.69 -6.06 2.20
C PHE A 51 -4.33 -7.07 3.15
N ASN A 52 -3.62 -8.15 3.43
CA ASN A 52 -3.80 -8.91 4.66
C ASN A 52 -3.29 -8.04 5.82
N ARG A 53 -4.15 -7.69 6.79
CA ARG A 53 -3.78 -6.83 7.93
C ARG A 53 -2.51 -7.31 8.64
N ARG A 54 -2.27 -8.63 8.71
CA ARG A 54 -1.09 -9.24 9.33
C ARG A 54 0.24 -8.78 8.74
N VAL A 55 0.28 -8.36 7.47
CA VAL A 55 1.49 -7.88 6.77
C VAL A 55 2.13 -6.68 7.47
N PHE A 56 1.31 -5.85 8.12
CA PHE A 56 1.77 -4.65 8.81
C PHE A 56 2.42 -4.93 10.16
N PHE A 57 2.37 -6.17 10.65
CA PHE A 57 2.83 -6.54 11.99
C PHE A 57 4.08 -7.43 11.93
N GLY A 58 4.98 -7.16 10.99
CA GLY A 58 6.25 -7.86 10.80
C GLY A 58 6.20 -9.06 9.85
N PRO A 59 7.30 -9.83 9.74
CA PRO A 59 7.44 -10.90 8.75
C PRO A 59 6.44 -12.04 8.97
N PRO A 60 6.17 -12.87 7.94
CA PRO A 60 5.27 -14.03 8.09
C PRO A 60 5.75 -15.02 9.16
N SER A 61 7.08 -15.11 9.36
CA SER A 61 7.73 -16.00 10.33
C SER A 61 7.71 -15.49 11.78
N ASN A 62 7.48 -14.19 12.00
CA ASN A 62 7.51 -13.60 13.33
C ASN A 62 6.51 -12.43 13.45
N LEU A 63 5.55 -12.56 14.36
CA LEU A 63 4.57 -11.51 14.65
C LEU A 63 5.16 -10.51 15.64
N ILE A 64 5.11 -9.23 15.28
CA ILE A 64 5.41 -8.13 16.18
C ILE A 64 4.08 -7.62 16.74
N LEU A 65 3.88 -7.79 18.04
CA LEU A 65 2.67 -7.32 18.71
C LEU A 65 2.71 -5.80 18.89
N PRO A 66 1.59 -5.10 18.68
CA PRO A 66 1.46 -3.70 19.07
C PRO A 66 1.47 -3.58 20.60
N GLU A 67 1.68 -2.37 21.09
CA GLU A 67 1.74 -2.05 22.52
C GLU A 67 0.37 -2.20 23.22
N ILE A 68 -0.70 -2.26 22.43
CA ILE A 68 -2.08 -2.41 22.89
C ILE A 68 -2.64 -3.68 22.24
N ASP A 69 -2.97 -4.70 23.04
CA ASP A 69 -3.42 -6.01 22.58
C ASP A 69 -4.66 -5.95 21.69
N GLU A 70 -5.57 -4.99 21.95
CA GLU A 70 -6.77 -4.77 21.14
C GLU A 70 -6.47 -4.38 19.69
N LEU A 71 -5.24 -3.95 19.38
CA LEU A 71 -4.81 -3.59 18.03
C LEU A 71 -4.21 -4.75 17.23
N SER A 72 -4.10 -5.93 17.84
CA SER A 72 -3.56 -7.14 17.20
C SER A 72 -4.22 -7.41 15.84
N PRO A 73 -3.46 -7.83 14.81
CA PRO A 73 -3.98 -7.99 13.45
C PRO A 73 -5.12 -9.00 13.33
N ASP A 74 -5.17 -9.99 14.22
CA ASP A 74 -6.16 -11.07 14.21
C ASP A 74 -7.36 -10.78 15.13
N ARG A 75 -7.38 -9.60 15.77
CA ARG A 75 -8.46 -9.21 16.67
C ARG A 75 -9.73 -8.88 15.89
N ILE A 76 -10.79 -9.66 16.14
CA ILE A 76 -12.15 -9.36 15.68
C ILE A 76 -12.92 -8.77 16.86
N VAL A 77 -13.46 -7.56 16.66
CA VAL A 77 -14.22 -6.85 17.68
C VAL A 77 -15.71 -7.04 17.40
N ASP A 78 -16.44 -7.63 18.34
CA ASP A 78 -17.90 -7.81 18.29
C ASP A 78 -18.67 -6.61 18.89
N LYS A 79 -17.94 -5.64 19.45
CA LYS A 79 -18.53 -4.40 19.98
C LYS A 79 -18.86 -3.43 18.85
N SER A 80 -19.96 -2.70 19.00
CA SER A 80 -20.30 -1.60 18.10
C SER A 80 -19.19 -0.54 18.09
N VAL A 81 -18.89 -0.01 16.91
CA VAL A 81 -17.92 1.09 16.71
C VAL A 81 -18.30 2.34 17.51
N LYS A 82 -19.57 2.48 17.91
CA LYS A 82 -20.08 3.61 18.70
C LYS A 82 -19.92 3.44 20.21
N THR A 83 -19.42 2.29 20.68
CA THR A 83 -19.20 2.08 22.11
C THR A 83 -18.13 3.02 22.65
N GLN A 84 -18.31 3.47 23.90
CA GLN A 84 -17.42 4.45 24.52
C GLN A 84 -15.98 3.93 24.57
N GLU A 85 -15.78 2.63 24.78
CA GLU A 85 -14.44 2.03 24.83
C GLU A 85 -13.75 2.05 23.45
N VAL A 86 -14.47 1.75 22.38
CA VAL A 86 -13.91 1.79 21.01
C VAL A 86 -13.58 3.24 20.62
N LEU A 87 -14.45 4.19 20.94
CA LEU A 87 -14.21 5.61 20.67
C LEU A 87 -13.04 6.16 21.48
N ALA A 88 -12.94 5.80 22.76
CA ALA A 88 -11.83 6.20 23.61
C ALA A 88 -10.49 5.62 23.12
N LEU A 89 -10.47 4.35 22.70
CA LEU A 89 -9.28 3.73 22.12
C LEU A 89 -8.91 4.39 20.78
N ALA A 90 -9.87 4.65 19.90
CA ALA A 90 -9.65 5.33 18.62
C ALA A 90 -9.04 6.73 18.85
N HIS A 91 -9.56 7.49 19.81
CA HIS A 91 -9.02 8.80 20.17
C HIS A 91 -7.59 8.69 20.71
N LYS A 92 -7.29 7.68 21.54
CA LYS A 92 -5.94 7.44 22.07
C LYS A 92 -4.93 7.13 20.95
N VAL A 93 -5.25 6.22 20.03
CA VAL A 93 -4.33 5.80 18.96
C VAL A 93 -4.18 6.85 17.85
N ALA A 94 -5.14 7.78 17.73
CA ALA A 94 -5.04 8.93 16.83
C ALA A 94 -4.24 10.11 17.41
N GLY A 95 -3.74 10.00 18.66
CA GLY A 95 -2.94 11.04 19.30
C GLY A 95 -1.61 11.27 18.59
N CYS A 96 -1.18 12.53 18.48
CA CYS A 96 0.06 12.91 17.79
C CYS A 96 1.34 12.34 18.42
N ASN A 97 1.27 11.94 19.70
CA ASN A 97 2.36 11.34 20.44
C ASN A 97 2.24 9.81 20.53
N TYR A 98 1.20 9.20 19.94
CA TYR A 98 0.96 7.76 20.07
C TYR A 98 2.16 6.94 19.59
N GLU A 99 2.76 7.34 18.48
CA GLU A 99 3.86 6.60 17.85
C GLU A 99 5.22 6.84 18.53
N GLN A 100 5.30 7.75 19.51
CA GLN A 100 6.56 8.08 20.17
C GLN A 100 7.11 6.86 20.93
N ASN A 101 8.36 6.49 20.64
CA ASN A 101 9.04 5.30 21.21
C ASN A 101 8.32 3.97 20.92
N THR A 102 7.52 3.91 19.85
CA THR A 102 6.87 2.67 19.38
C THR A 102 7.58 2.10 18.16
N ASN A 103 7.13 0.93 17.69
CA ASN A 103 7.62 0.33 16.45
C ASN A 103 6.87 0.81 15.18
N TRP A 104 5.88 1.68 15.30
CA TRP A 104 5.13 2.21 14.15
C TRP A 104 6.06 2.99 13.22
N GLY A 105 5.89 2.81 11.91
CA GLY A 105 6.74 3.42 10.89
C GLY A 105 8.07 2.72 10.65
N SER A 106 8.62 2.03 11.65
CA SER A 106 9.92 1.35 11.55
C SER A 106 9.79 -0.15 11.31
N LYS A 107 8.97 -0.84 12.12
CA LYS A 107 8.74 -2.30 12.05
C LYS A 107 7.26 -2.69 11.98
N ILE A 108 6.36 -1.80 12.39
CA ILE A 108 4.90 -1.97 12.27
C ILE A 108 4.33 -0.92 11.32
N GLY A 109 3.28 -1.29 10.58
CA GLY A 109 2.60 -0.40 9.64
C GLY A 109 3.37 -0.17 8.34
N PHE A 110 2.99 0.90 7.66
CA PHE A 110 3.75 1.46 6.54
C PHE A 110 5.11 1.96 7.01
N ARG A 111 6.11 1.90 6.13
CA ARG A 111 7.53 2.12 6.44
C ARG A 111 7.90 3.57 6.15
N TYR A 112 8.31 4.30 7.18
CA TYR A 112 8.65 5.71 7.06
C TYR A 112 10.02 5.92 6.41
N GLY A 113 10.24 7.13 5.89
CA GLY A 113 11.55 7.58 5.42
C GLY A 113 11.72 7.66 3.90
N SER A 114 10.66 7.47 3.11
CA SER A 114 10.69 7.67 1.65
C SER A 114 9.52 8.54 1.17
N LEU A 115 9.74 9.32 0.11
CA LEU A 115 8.68 10.04 -0.60
C LEU A 115 7.77 9.11 -1.43
N VAL A 116 8.20 7.87 -1.65
CA VAL A 116 7.44 6.76 -2.26
C VAL A 116 7.26 5.65 -1.23
N GLU A 117 6.73 6.04 -0.08
CA GLU A 117 6.44 5.15 1.05
C GLU A 117 5.68 3.89 0.61
N ASP A 118 4.75 4.02 -0.34
CA ASP A 118 4.02 2.89 -0.92
C ASP A 118 4.95 1.80 -1.48
N TYR A 119 5.80 2.17 -2.43
CA TYR A 119 6.74 1.26 -3.07
C TYR A 119 7.78 0.74 -2.08
N TYR A 120 8.25 1.62 -1.18
CA TYR A 120 9.21 1.26 -0.15
C TYR A 120 8.63 0.24 0.83
N SER A 121 7.44 0.47 1.36
CA SER A 121 6.73 -0.44 2.26
C SER A 121 6.51 -1.80 1.62
N GLY A 122 5.99 -1.85 0.39
CA GLY A 122 5.77 -3.11 -0.32
C GLY A 122 7.07 -3.88 -0.56
N TYR A 123 8.15 -3.17 -0.92
CA TYR A 123 9.50 -3.76 -1.03
C TYR A 123 9.96 -4.35 0.32
N ARG A 124 9.81 -3.61 1.42
CA ARG A 124 10.19 -4.09 2.76
C ARG A 124 9.39 -5.33 3.15
N PHE A 125 8.08 -5.37 2.87
CA PHE A 125 7.27 -6.56 3.13
C PHE A 125 7.77 -7.79 2.35
N GLN A 126 8.13 -7.60 1.07
CA GLN A 126 8.70 -8.68 0.26
C GLN A 126 10.06 -9.16 0.79
N CYS A 127 10.94 -8.24 1.20
CA CYS A 127 12.21 -8.59 1.86
C CYS A 127 12.01 -9.36 3.18
N GLU A 128 10.93 -9.07 3.89
CA GLU A 128 10.52 -9.77 5.12
C GLU A 128 9.90 -11.15 4.83
N GLY A 129 9.71 -11.52 3.57
CA GLY A 129 9.25 -12.84 3.12
C GLY A 129 7.78 -12.90 2.74
N TRP A 130 7.06 -11.76 2.72
CA TRP A 130 5.70 -11.72 2.19
C TRP A 130 5.71 -11.84 0.65
N ARG A 131 4.71 -12.54 0.12
CA ARG A 131 4.42 -12.58 -1.32
C ARG A 131 3.24 -11.68 -1.63
N SER A 132 3.16 -11.23 -2.86
CA SER A 132 1.99 -10.52 -3.39
C SER A 132 1.48 -11.21 -4.65
N VAL A 133 0.29 -10.81 -5.10
CA VAL A 133 -0.31 -11.31 -6.35
C VAL A 133 -0.86 -10.14 -7.16
N PHE A 134 -0.75 -10.24 -8.49
CA PHE A 134 -1.35 -9.29 -9.42
C PHE A 134 -2.69 -9.80 -9.98
N CYS A 135 -3.80 -9.13 -9.62
CA CYS A 135 -5.13 -9.51 -10.10
C CYS A 135 -5.57 -8.62 -11.25
N THR A 136 -5.66 -9.18 -12.46
CA THR A 136 -6.10 -8.46 -13.67
C THR A 136 -7.48 -8.94 -14.14
N PRO A 137 -8.58 -8.43 -13.55
CA PRO A 137 -9.93 -8.79 -14.01
C PRO A 137 -10.20 -8.26 -15.42
N LYS A 138 -11.10 -8.94 -16.16
CA LYS A 138 -11.52 -8.53 -17.51
C LYS A 138 -12.07 -7.10 -17.53
N ARG A 139 -12.96 -6.78 -16.59
CA ARG A 139 -13.43 -5.42 -16.31
C ARG A 139 -12.46 -4.78 -15.33
N ALA A 140 -11.96 -3.58 -15.65
CA ALA A 140 -11.11 -2.86 -14.72
C ALA A 140 -11.85 -2.61 -13.40
N ALA A 141 -11.24 -3.06 -12.29
CA ALA A 141 -11.81 -2.88 -10.96
C ALA A 141 -11.68 -1.42 -10.48
N PHE A 142 -10.60 -0.75 -10.90
CA PHE A 142 -10.29 0.62 -10.51
C PHE A 142 -9.99 1.47 -11.75
N TYR A 143 -10.56 2.67 -11.77
CA TYR A 143 -10.26 3.73 -12.75
C TYR A 143 -9.91 5.01 -12.00
N GLY A 144 -8.84 5.67 -12.42
CA GLY A 144 -8.48 7.01 -11.99
C GLY A 144 -8.48 8.01 -13.15
N ASP A 145 -8.16 9.25 -12.81
CA ASP A 145 -7.79 10.29 -13.78
C ASP A 145 -6.27 10.47 -13.79
N VAL A 146 -5.74 10.98 -14.90
CA VAL A 146 -4.32 11.32 -15.04
C VAL A 146 -4.10 12.83 -15.05
N PRO A 147 -2.91 13.29 -14.64
CA PRO A 147 -2.52 14.67 -14.87
C PRO A 147 -2.56 14.99 -16.37
N LYS A 148 -3.09 16.17 -16.70
CA LYS A 148 -3.30 16.63 -18.09
C LYS A 148 -2.26 17.66 -18.54
N SER A 149 -1.44 18.15 -17.62
CA SER A 149 -0.39 19.13 -17.90
C SER A 149 0.99 18.49 -17.76
N LEU A 150 1.94 18.90 -18.63
CA LEU A 150 3.32 18.44 -18.55
C LEU A 150 3.95 18.78 -17.19
N THR A 151 3.64 19.95 -16.63
CA THR A 151 4.16 20.39 -15.34
C THR A 151 3.77 19.46 -14.20
N ASP A 152 2.52 19.02 -14.15
CA ASP A 152 2.04 18.11 -13.10
C ASP A 152 2.71 16.73 -13.22
N ILE A 153 2.90 16.25 -14.45
CA ILE A 153 3.56 14.97 -14.73
C ILE A 153 5.03 15.04 -14.33
N MET A 154 5.73 16.11 -14.71
CA MET A 154 7.13 16.33 -14.32
C MET A 154 7.30 16.40 -12.81
N ASN A 155 6.37 17.07 -12.11
CA ASN A 155 6.38 17.11 -10.64
C ASN A 155 6.12 15.72 -10.02
N GLN A 156 5.19 14.95 -10.57
CA GLN A 156 4.92 13.57 -10.14
C GLN A 156 6.16 12.69 -10.34
N GLN A 157 6.74 12.68 -11.54
CA GLN A 157 7.95 11.91 -11.85
C GLN A 157 9.12 12.32 -10.97
N LYS A 158 9.32 13.62 -10.76
CA LYS A 158 10.36 14.13 -9.85
C LYS A 158 10.18 13.57 -8.44
N ARG A 159 8.95 13.56 -7.89
CA ARG A 159 8.68 12.99 -6.56
C ARG A 159 8.98 11.49 -6.52
N TRP A 160 8.61 10.75 -7.56
CA TRP A 160 8.90 9.32 -7.65
C TRP A 160 10.41 9.06 -7.69
N CYS A 161 11.14 9.74 -8.57
CA CYS A 161 12.58 9.57 -8.72
C CYS A 161 13.38 9.99 -7.48
N ILE A 162 12.95 11.03 -6.74
CA ILE A 162 13.64 11.46 -5.51
C ILE A 162 13.36 10.50 -4.35
N GLY A 163 12.21 9.82 -4.35
CA GLY A 163 11.85 8.90 -3.28
C GLY A 163 12.48 7.51 -3.40
N LEU A 164 12.79 7.07 -4.63
CA LEU A 164 13.44 5.80 -4.94
C LEU A 164 14.94 5.84 -4.62
#